data_AF-A0A7Y2Y0F7-F1
#
_entry.id   AF-A0A7Y2Y0F7-F1
#
_cell.length_a   1.000
_cell.length_b   1.000
_cell.length_c   1.000
_cell.angle_alpha   90.00
_cell.angle_beta   90.00
_cell.angle_gamma   90.00
#
_symmetry.space_group_name_H-M   'P 1'
#
loop_
_entity.id
_entity.type
_entity.pdbx_description
1 polymer ?
#
loop_
_entity_poly.entity_id
_entity_poly.type
_entity_poly.pdbx_seq_one_letter_code
_entity_poly.pdbx_strand_id
1 'polypeptide(L)'
;VLTSGEPFTASVHVMGGAPGSRETDLLAPDKTVAAVDALVLSGGSAYGLDACSGAMDGLRAAGRGFKVGTATIPLVPGAILFDLLNAGEKDWDENPYRALGRAAFEDASDAFPLGTVGAGTGALTGMMKGGLGSASLVLPDGSTVGALVACNPVGAVTTPGDRHFYAAPFELNGEFGGLGPDPASGLGVSLESRKMKAMSMRENTTIAIVATDATLTKAECQRVAVAAHDGIGRATVPAHLPQDGDLVFAISTDAKPRGDVGLIGHAASLCLARAIARAVYEATPAPGDLLPCWRTLNA
;
A
#
# COMPACT_ATOMS: atom_id res chain seq x y z
N VAL A 1 -0.84 -8.69 -5.40
CA VAL A 1 -1.36 -8.15 -6.67
C VAL A 1 -2.81 -7.78 -6.43
N LEU A 2 -3.29 -6.66 -6.96
CA LEU A 2 -4.71 -6.30 -6.95
C LEU A 2 -5.23 -6.37 -8.39
N THR A 3 -6.31 -7.11 -8.62
CA THR A 3 -6.93 -7.31 -9.94
C THR A 3 -8.44 -7.54 -9.77
N SER A 4 -9.21 -7.39 -10.84
CA SER A 4 -10.65 -7.71 -10.91
C SER A 4 -10.97 -8.46 -12.20
N GLY A 5 -12.21 -8.93 -12.39
CA GLY A 5 -12.60 -9.60 -13.64
C GLY A 5 -12.45 -8.71 -14.88
N GLU A 6 -12.81 -7.43 -14.74
CA GLU A 6 -12.71 -6.39 -15.77
C GLU A 6 -11.57 -5.41 -15.45
N PRO A 7 -10.99 -4.71 -16.43
CA PRO A 7 -10.03 -3.64 -16.19
C PRO A 7 -10.71 -2.44 -15.50
N PHE A 8 -9.94 -1.67 -14.73
CA PHE A 8 -10.45 -0.54 -13.93
C PHE A 8 -9.74 0.78 -14.25
N THR A 9 -10.48 1.88 -14.09
CA THR A 9 -9.92 3.24 -14.20
C THR A 9 -8.93 3.46 -13.07
N ALA A 10 -7.72 3.93 -13.38
CA ALA A 10 -6.67 4.12 -12.39
C ALA A 10 -5.87 5.40 -12.61
N SER A 11 -5.44 6.01 -11.50
CA SER A 11 -4.43 7.06 -11.46
C SER A 11 -3.52 6.90 -10.25
N VAL A 12 -2.45 7.69 -10.19
CA VAL A 12 -1.43 7.61 -9.14
C VAL A 12 -1.02 9.00 -8.67
N HIS A 13 -0.67 9.11 -7.40
CA HIS A 13 0.06 10.25 -6.88
C HIS A 13 1.30 9.79 -6.09
N VAL A 14 2.45 10.28 -6.51
CA VAL A 14 3.75 10.05 -5.86
C VAL A 14 4.08 11.29 -5.04
N MET A 15 4.23 11.13 -3.73
CA MET A 15 4.55 12.22 -2.81
C MET A 15 5.95 12.08 -2.21
N GLY A 16 6.42 10.85 -2.01
CA GLY A 16 7.74 10.59 -1.47
C GLY A 16 8.89 11.04 -2.37
N GLY A 17 10.03 11.37 -1.76
CA GLY A 17 11.25 11.81 -2.45
C GLY A 17 12.04 10.71 -3.17
N ALA A 18 11.81 9.43 -2.89
CA ALA A 18 12.56 8.31 -3.46
C ALA A 18 11.65 7.16 -3.99
N PRO A 19 10.82 7.39 -5.02
CA PRO A 19 9.89 6.39 -5.51
C PRO A 19 10.58 5.31 -6.35
N GLY A 20 10.14 4.06 -6.19
CA GLY A 20 10.38 2.99 -7.16
C GLY A 20 9.05 2.54 -7.75
N SER A 21 8.87 2.76 -9.06
CA SER A 21 7.62 2.48 -9.75
C SER A 21 7.83 1.96 -11.16
N ARG A 22 6.78 1.34 -11.71
CA ARG A 22 6.68 0.90 -13.10
C ARG A 22 5.37 1.39 -13.69
N GLU A 23 5.44 1.89 -14.93
CA GLU A 23 4.28 2.24 -15.74
C GLU A 23 3.35 3.28 -15.09
N THR A 24 3.89 4.24 -14.33
CA THR A 24 3.08 5.32 -13.75
C THR A 24 2.68 6.40 -14.75
N ASP A 25 3.47 6.63 -15.81
CA ASP A 25 3.16 7.69 -16.78
C ASP A 25 1.86 7.47 -17.53
N LEU A 26 1.52 6.22 -17.87
CA LEU A 26 0.26 5.88 -18.55
C LEU A 26 -0.97 6.19 -17.68
N LEU A 27 -0.79 6.27 -16.35
CA LEU A 27 -1.85 6.57 -15.40
C LEU A 27 -2.19 8.06 -15.30
N ALA A 28 -1.39 8.94 -15.92
CA ALA A 28 -1.67 10.38 -15.93
C ALA A 28 -2.99 10.67 -16.68
N PRO A 29 -3.84 11.61 -16.20
CA PRO A 29 -5.18 11.82 -16.75
C PRO A 29 -5.22 12.25 -18.22
N ASP A 30 -4.13 12.80 -18.74
CA ASP A 30 -3.98 13.24 -20.13
C ASP A 30 -3.56 12.11 -21.09
N LYS A 31 -3.26 10.90 -20.59
CA LYS A 31 -2.84 9.77 -21.42
C LYS A 31 -4.01 8.92 -21.90
N THR A 32 -3.82 8.32 -23.06
CA THR A 32 -4.83 7.55 -23.81
C THR A 32 -5.28 6.25 -23.15
N VAL A 33 -4.47 5.64 -22.28
CA VAL A 33 -4.88 4.44 -21.55
C VAL A 33 -6.02 4.81 -20.60
N ALA A 34 -7.19 4.20 -20.81
CA ALA A 34 -8.38 4.45 -19.98
C ALA A 34 -8.39 3.62 -18.69
N ALA A 35 -7.96 2.35 -18.78
CA ALA A 35 -8.06 1.38 -17.69
C ALA A 35 -6.84 0.43 -17.68
N VAL A 36 -6.56 -0.18 -16.53
CA VAL A 36 -5.50 -1.16 -16.33
C VAL A 36 -6.06 -2.47 -15.76
N ASP A 37 -5.32 -3.58 -15.92
CA ASP A 37 -5.81 -4.92 -15.57
C ASP A 37 -5.47 -5.34 -14.13
N ALA A 38 -4.36 -4.82 -13.62
CA ALA A 38 -3.90 -5.08 -12.25
C ALA A 38 -2.96 -3.97 -11.76
N LEU A 39 -2.79 -3.92 -10.43
CA LEU A 39 -1.74 -3.15 -9.77
C LEU A 39 -0.89 -4.07 -8.89
N VAL A 40 0.42 -3.80 -8.82
CA VAL A 40 1.36 -4.60 -8.02
C VAL A 40 2.02 -3.72 -6.96
N LEU A 41 1.89 -4.17 -5.70
CA LEU A 41 2.73 -3.72 -4.60
C LEU A 41 3.72 -4.85 -4.30
N SER A 42 5.02 -4.54 -4.21
CA SER A 42 6.06 -5.55 -3.97
C SER A 42 7.14 -5.04 -3.01
N GLY A 43 7.78 -5.97 -2.29
CA GLY A 43 9.09 -5.70 -1.67
C GLY A 43 10.21 -5.73 -2.72
N GLY A 44 11.46 -5.82 -2.29
CA GLY A 44 12.61 -6.06 -3.14
C GLY A 44 13.29 -4.85 -3.75
N SER A 45 12.88 -3.63 -3.37
CA SER A 45 13.33 -2.41 -4.05
C SER A 45 13.19 -2.55 -5.58
N ALA A 46 14.11 -2.02 -6.37
CA ALA A 46 14.05 -2.05 -7.82
C ALA A 46 13.91 -3.47 -8.42
N TYR A 47 14.47 -4.52 -7.80
CA TYR A 47 14.28 -5.90 -8.25
C TYR A 47 12.81 -6.34 -8.21
N GLY A 48 12.07 -5.82 -7.23
CA GLY A 48 10.64 -6.04 -7.03
C GLY A 48 9.76 -5.61 -8.20
N LEU A 49 10.23 -4.68 -9.05
CA LEU A 49 9.48 -4.22 -10.22
C LEU A 49 9.21 -5.34 -11.22
N ASP A 50 10.02 -6.41 -11.18
CA ASP A 50 9.83 -7.57 -12.05
C ASP A 50 8.62 -8.44 -11.64
N ALA A 51 8.07 -8.26 -10.44
CA ALA A 51 6.80 -8.85 -10.06
C ALA A 51 5.65 -8.42 -10.99
N CYS A 52 5.72 -7.22 -11.55
CA CYS A 52 4.76 -6.77 -12.55
C CYS A 52 4.82 -7.64 -13.82
N SER A 53 6.01 -8.09 -14.23
CA SER A 53 6.19 -8.98 -15.39
C SER A 53 5.54 -10.34 -15.14
N GLY A 54 5.69 -10.90 -13.94
CA GLY A 54 5.04 -12.16 -13.56
C GLY A 54 3.51 -12.09 -13.56
N ALA A 55 2.96 -11.01 -13.00
CA ALA A 55 1.52 -10.75 -13.01
C ALA A 55 1.00 -10.52 -14.45
N MET A 56 1.75 -9.80 -15.29
CA MET A 56 1.45 -9.61 -16.71
C MET A 56 1.38 -10.96 -17.45
N ASP A 57 2.36 -11.85 -17.23
CA ASP A 57 2.32 -13.20 -17.82
C ASP A 57 1.08 -13.99 -17.36
N GLY A 58 0.71 -13.85 -16.08
CA GLY A 58 -0.51 -14.41 -15.50
C GLY A 58 -1.78 -13.95 -16.22
N LEU A 59 -1.97 -12.65 -16.32
CA LEU A 59 -3.08 -12.03 -17.02
C LEU A 59 -3.13 -12.44 -18.49
N ARG A 60 -1.98 -12.45 -19.16
CA ARG A 60 -1.86 -12.83 -20.57
C ARG A 60 -2.28 -14.27 -20.80
N ALA A 61 -1.88 -15.19 -19.91
CA ALA A 61 -2.28 -16.60 -19.94
C ALA A 61 -3.78 -16.78 -19.68
N ALA A 62 -4.37 -15.92 -18.84
CA ALA A 62 -5.81 -15.84 -18.63
C ALA A 62 -6.59 -15.12 -19.77
N GLY A 63 -5.90 -14.71 -20.84
CA GLY A 63 -6.52 -14.02 -21.99
C GLY A 63 -6.91 -12.56 -21.73
N ARG A 64 -6.55 -12.00 -20.57
CA ARG A 64 -6.85 -10.64 -20.12
C ARG A 64 -5.79 -9.65 -20.59
N GLY A 65 -6.17 -8.40 -20.80
CA GLY A 65 -5.29 -7.34 -21.28
C GLY A 65 -5.86 -6.53 -22.45
N PHE A 66 -5.26 -5.36 -22.67
CA PHE A 66 -5.58 -4.45 -23.77
C PHE A 66 -5.38 -5.11 -25.14
N LYS A 67 -6.38 -5.01 -26.02
CA LYS A 67 -6.37 -5.66 -27.34
C LYS A 67 -5.86 -4.71 -28.41
N VAL A 68 -4.83 -5.12 -29.15
CA VAL A 68 -4.29 -4.40 -30.32
C VAL A 68 -4.21 -5.37 -31.49
N GLY A 69 -5.24 -5.36 -32.34
CA GLY A 69 -5.39 -6.39 -33.38
C GLY A 69 -5.49 -7.78 -32.74
N THR A 70 -4.57 -8.67 -33.08
CA THR A 70 -4.47 -10.02 -32.48
C THR A 70 -3.62 -10.08 -31.21
N ALA A 71 -2.91 -8.99 -30.87
CA ALA A 71 -2.09 -8.92 -29.66
C ALA A 71 -2.96 -8.63 -28.42
N THR A 72 -2.58 -9.22 -27.29
CA THR A 72 -3.13 -8.94 -25.96
C THR A 72 -2.00 -8.44 -25.08
N ILE A 73 -2.17 -7.25 -24.50
CA ILE A 73 -1.15 -6.52 -23.74
C ILE A 73 -1.75 -6.16 -22.38
N PRO A 74 -1.54 -6.97 -21.33
CA PRO A 74 -1.95 -6.62 -19.98
C PRO A 74 -1.21 -5.37 -19.52
N LEU A 75 -1.90 -4.44 -18.87
CA LEU A 75 -1.29 -3.25 -18.29
C LEU A 75 -1.21 -3.41 -16.77
N VAL A 76 0.02 -3.43 -16.24
CA VAL A 76 0.31 -3.78 -14.84
C VAL A 76 1.26 -2.77 -14.21
N PRO A 77 0.77 -1.57 -13.85
CA PRO A 77 1.56 -0.64 -13.05
C PRO A 77 1.88 -1.21 -11.67
N GLY A 78 2.98 -0.74 -11.10
CA GLY A 78 3.36 -1.18 -9.76
C GLY A 78 4.27 -0.22 -9.03
N ALA A 79 4.40 -0.47 -7.73
CA ALA A 79 5.28 0.25 -6.83
C ALA A 79 5.99 -0.74 -5.91
N ILE A 80 7.19 -0.37 -5.48
CA ILE A 80 8.03 -1.21 -4.62
C ILE A 80 8.35 -0.53 -3.30
N LEU A 81 8.72 -1.35 -2.32
CA LEU A 81 9.34 -0.92 -1.08
C LEU A 81 10.68 -1.62 -0.89
N PHE A 82 11.56 -0.99 -0.11
CA PHE A 82 12.84 -1.58 0.26
C PHE A 82 12.70 -2.49 1.48
N ASP A 83 13.03 -3.76 1.32
CA ASP A 83 13.11 -4.76 2.40
C ASP A 83 14.33 -5.69 2.26
N LEU A 84 15.30 -5.34 1.41
CA LEU A 84 16.43 -6.21 1.07
C LEU A 84 17.39 -6.49 2.24
N LEU A 85 17.29 -5.75 3.34
CA LEU A 85 18.09 -5.94 4.56
C LEU A 85 17.37 -6.75 5.65
N ASN A 86 16.22 -7.35 5.34
CA ASN A 86 15.59 -8.32 6.23
C ASN A 86 16.34 -9.66 6.24
N ALA A 87 15.95 -10.56 7.16
CA ALA A 87 16.61 -11.86 7.36
C ALA A 87 16.26 -12.94 6.31
N GLY A 88 15.49 -12.63 5.27
CA GLY A 88 15.21 -13.60 4.20
C GLY A 88 16.44 -13.84 3.32
N GLU A 89 16.42 -14.90 2.52
CA GLU A 89 17.49 -15.20 1.55
C GLU A 89 17.64 -14.08 0.52
N LYS A 90 18.88 -13.60 0.31
CA LYS A 90 19.21 -12.50 -0.62
C LYS A 90 20.29 -12.86 -1.64
N ASP A 91 20.91 -14.02 -1.48
CA ASP A 91 21.99 -14.49 -2.34
C ASP A 91 21.39 -15.38 -3.44
N TRP A 92 20.64 -14.75 -4.34
CA TRP A 92 19.98 -15.40 -5.46
C TRP A 92 20.72 -15.10 -6.76
N ASP A 93 20.84 -16.10 -7.63
CA ASP A 93 21.41 -15.93 -8.98
C ASP A 93 20.38 -15.33 -9.95
N GLU A 94 19.10 -15.69 -9.79
CA GLU A 94 17.98 -15.21 -10.58
C GLU A 94 17.02 -14.37 -9.72
N ASN A 95 16.55 -13.25 -10.26
CA ASN A 95 15.61 -12.37 -9.57
C ASN A 95 14.28 -13.11 -9.27
N PRO A 96 13.93 -13.35 -7.99
CA PRO A 96 12.76 -14.17 -7.64
C PRO A 96 11.43 -13.45 -7.85
N TYR A 97 11.43 -12.11 -7.98
CA TYR A 97 10.21 -11.31 -7.93
C TYR A 97 9.27 -11.58 -9.10
N ARG A 98 9.78 -12.00 -10.27
CA ARG A 98 8.95 -12.44 -11.41
C ARG A 98 8.04 -13.61 -11.04
N ALA A 99 8.62 -14.67 -10.47
CA ALA A 99 7.87 -15.86 -10.05
C ALA A 99 6.87 -15.51 -8.93
N LEU A 100 7.29 -14.68 -7.97
CA LEU A 100 6.41 -14.20 -6.89
C LEU A 100 5.24 -13.38 -7.41
N GLY A 101 5.45 -12.51 -8.41
CA GLY A 101 4.40 -11.72 -9.02
C GLY A 101 3.36 -12.57 -9.77
N ARG A 102 3.82 -13.64 -10.44
CA ARG A 102 2.93 -14.63 -11.07
C ARG A 102 2.09 -15.36 -10.04
N ALA A 103 2.73 -15.90 -8.99
CA ALA A 103 2.04 -16.62 -7.92
C ALA A 103 1.03 -15.72 -7.21
N ALA A 104 1.38 -14.46 -6.93
CA ALA A 104 0.48 -13.50 -6.28
C ALA A 104 -0.71 -13.06 -7.16
N PHE A 105 -0.62 -13.19 -8.49
CA PHE A 105 -1.78 -13.02 -9.37
C PHE A 105 -2.69 -14.26 -9.32
N GLU A 106 -2.11 -15.45 -9.35
CA GLU A 106 -2.87 -16.71 -9.30
C GLU A 106 -3.57 -16.95 -7.95
N ASP A 107 -3.01 -16.42 -6.87
CA ASP A 107 -3.56 -16.48 -5.51
C ASP A 107 -4.50 -15.29 -5.17
N ALA A 108 -4.76 -14.38 -6.11
CA ALA A 108 -5.60 -13.22 -5.85
C ALA A 108 -7.04 -13.63 -5.46
N SER A 109 -7.53 -13.08 -4.34
CA SER A 109 -8.81 -13.45 -3.71
C SER A 109 -9.45 -12.24 -3.02
N ASP A 110 -10.77 -12.26 -2.86
CA ASP A 110 -11.53 -11.25 -2.11
C ASP A 110 -11.20 -11.29 -0.61
N ALA A 111 -10.79 -12.46 -0.11
CA ALA A 111 -10.33 -12.66 1.27
C ALA A 111 -8.84 -13.01 1.27
N PHE A 112 -8.06 -12.22 2.01
CA PHE A 112 -6.61 -12.33 2.08
C PHE A 112 -6.10 -11.99 3.49
N PRO A 113 -4.96 -12.58 3.91
CA PRO A 113 -4.36 -12.28 5.20
C PRO A 113 -3.76 -10.86 5.23
N LEU A 114 -3.61 -10.32 6.44
CA LEU A 114 -2.90 -9.07 6.73
C LEU A 114 -1.64 -9.34 7.55
N GLY A 115 -0.83 -8.30 7.76
CA GLY A 115 0.41 -8.39 8.52
C GLY A 115 1.58 -8.85 7.66
N THR A 116 2.25 -9.93 8.07
CA THR A 116 3.54 -10.37 7.52
C THR A 116 3.36 -11.27 6.30
N VAL A 117 2.76 -10.72 5.24
CA VAL A 117 2.42 -11.44 4.00
C VAL A 117 2.62 -10.54 2.77
N GLY A 118 2.89 -11.14 1.61
CA GLY A 118 3.07 -10.41 0.35
C GLY A 118 4.13 -9.31 0.46
N ALA A 119 3.81 -8.10 -0.02
CA ALA A 119 4.68 -6.93 0.10
C ALA A 119 4.92 -6.50 1.57
N GLY A 120 4.08 -6.93 2.52
CA GLY A 120 4.24 -6.67 3.95
C GLY A 120 5.25 -7.58 4.65
N THR A 121 5.69 -8.66 4.02
CA THR A 121 6.54 -9.70 4.65
C THR A 121 7.82 -9.12 5.26
N GLY A 122 8.52 -8.29 4.48
CA GLY A 122 9.77 -7.64 4.88
C GLY A 122 9.61 -6.22 5.42
N ALA A 123 8.37 -5.72 5.54
CA ALA A 123 8.11 -4.32 5.82
C ALA A 123 8.40 -3.94 7.28
N LEU A 124 8.94 -2.74 7.49
CA LEU A 124 9.30 -2.17 8.79
C LEU A 124 8.85 -0.70 8.87
N THR A 125 8.30 -0.31 10.02
CA THR A 125 8.07 1.10 10.36
C THR A 125 9.25 1.65 11.17
N GLY A 126 9.23 2.93 11.53
CA GLY A 126 10.28 3.54 12.34
C GLY A 126 10.58 2.83 13.66
N MET A 127 9.57 2.24 14.30
CA MET A 127 9.70 1.67 15.65
C MET A 127 9.43 0.17 15.75
N MET A 128 8.72 -0.40 14.77
CA MET A 128 8.17 -1.75 14.81
C MET A 128 8.19 -2.44 13.45
N LYS A 129 7.94 -3.75 13.44
CA LYS A 129 7.60 -4.46 12.21
C LYS A 129 6.36 -3.82 11.56
N GLY A 130 6.47 -3.58 10.25
CA GLY A 130 5.38 -3.11 9.42
C GLY A 130 4.55 -4.29 8.92
N GLY A 131 3.87 -4.10 7.79
CA GLY A 131 3.09 -5.19 7.21
C GLY A 131 2.21 -4.77 6.05
N LEU A 132 1.34 -5.70 5.66
CA LEU A 132 0.24 -5.49 4.74
C LEU A 132 -1.01 -5.15 5.55
N GLY A 133 -1.66 -4.04 5.24
CA GLY A 133 -2.87 -3.59 5.91
C GLY A 133 -3.98 -3.29 4.93
N SER A 134 -5.22 -3.45 5.37
CA SER A 134 -6.40 -3.09 4.58
C SER A 134 -7.49 -2.52 5.48
N ALA A 135 -8.34 -1.62 4.97
CA ALA A 135 -9.54 -1.14 5.66
C ALA A 135 -10.54 -0.60 4.65
N SER A 136 -11.82 -0.58 5.00
CA SER A 136 -12.88 -0.06 4.13
C SER A 136 -13.95 0.70 4.88
N LEU A 137 -14.73 1.48 4.13
CA LEU A 137 -15.92 2.21 4.56
C LEU A 137 -17.01 2.08 3.50
N VAL A 138 -18.26 1.96 3.94
CA VAL A 138 -19.44 2.15 3.10
C VAL A 138 -19.94 3.58 3.30
N LEU A 139 -20.12 4.30 2.21
CA LEU A 139 -20.58 5.69 2.19
C LEU A 139 -22.11 5.77 2.28
N PRO A 140 -22.68 6.95 2.62
CA PRO A 140 -24.13 7.13 2.72
C PRO A 140 -24.89 6.86 1.42
N ASP A 141 -24.26 7.02 0.26
CA ASP A 141 -24.82 6.69 -1.06
C ASP A 141 -24.74 5.18 -1.39
N GLY A 142 -24.22 4.38 -0.46
CA GLY A 142 -24.04 2.95 -0.57
C GLY A 142 -22.78 2.53 -1.31
N SER A 143 -22.00 3.44 -1.90
CA SER A 143 -20.69 3.11 -2.48
C SER A 143 -19.68 2.70 -1.40
N THR A 144 -18.65 1.97 -1.79
CA THR A 144 -17.59 1.49 -0.89
C THR A 144 -16.27 2.14 -1.27
N VAL A 145 -15.47 2.49 -0.26
CA VAL A 145 -14.09 2.92 -0.41
C VAL A 145 -13.20 1.99 0.43
N GLY A 146 -12.23 1.35 -0.20
CA GLY A 146 -11.24 0.48 0.44
C GLY A 146 -9.82 1.01 0.27
N ALA A 147 -8.93 0.65 1.18
CA ALA A 147 -7.49 0.90 1.08
C ALA A 147 -6.73 -0.40 1.34
N LEU A 148 -5.68 -0.66 0.57
CA LEU A 148 -4.68 -1.71 0.77
C LEU A 148 -3.30 -1.04 0.79
N VAL A 149 -2.46 -1.36 1.77
CA VAL A 149 -1.16 -0.71 1.97
C VAL A 149 -0.10 -1.71 2.38
N ALA A 150 1.09 -1.59 1.80
CA ALA A 150 2.30 -2.17 2.36
C ALA A 150 3.07 -1.07 3.11
N CYS A 151 3.10 -1.17 4.42
CA CYS A 151 3.53 -0.12 5.34
C CYS A 151 5.01 -0.30 5.71
N ASN A 152 5.90 0.41 5.04
CA ASN A 152 7.34 0.43 5.31
C ASN A 152 7.93 1.87 5.47
N PRO A 153 7.29 2.80 6.21
CA PRO A 153 7.76 4.18 6.33
C PRO A 153 9.06 4.31 7.14
N VAL A 154 9.77 5.45 7.00
CA VAL A 154 10.76 5.90 8.00
C VAL A 154 10.11 6.18 9.34
N GLY A 155 8.97 6.88 9.30
CA GLY A 155 8.27 7.38 10.47
C GLY A 155 7.66 6.30 11.35
N ALA A 156 7.34 6.69 12.58
CA ALA A 156 6.64 5.83 13.52
C ALA A 156 5.13 5.81 13.20
N VAL A 157 4.54 4.63 13.24
CA VAL A 157 3.08 4.44 13.15
C VAL A 157 2.43 4.42 14.54
N THR A 158 3.22 4.00 15.53
CA THR A 158 2.88 4.08 16.95
C THR A 158 3.33 5.40 17.55
N THR A 159 2.59 5.87 18.54
CA THR A 159 2.98 7.02 19.36
C THR A 159 4.15 6.67 20.28
N PRO A 160 4.78 7.66 20.95
CA PRO A 160 5.79 7.39 21.97
C PRO A 160 5.31 6.36 23.01
N GLY A 161 6.18 5.41 23.35
CA GLY A 161 5.81 4.29 24.22
C GLY A 161 5.18 3.11 23.49
N ASP A 162 5.11 3.14 22.15
CA ASP A 162 4.92 1.96 21.30
C ASP A 162 3.58 1.23 21.45
N ARG A 163 2.65 1.80 22.22
CA ARG A 163 1.37 1.16 22.54
C ARG A 163 0.21 1.67 21.72
N HIS A 164 0.07 2.99 21.60
CA HIS A 164 -1.04 3.59 20.88
C HIS A 164 -0.65 3.86 19.42
N PHE A 165 -1.64 4.04 18.56
CA PHE A 165 -1.47 4.35 17.14
C PHE A 165 -1.83 5.80 16.86
N TYR A 166 -1.09 6.47 15.97
CA TYR A 166 -1.49 7.82 15.50
C TYR A 166 -2.86 7.80 14.80
N ALA A 167 -3.22 6.69 14.17
CA ALA A 167 -4.52 6.51 13.50
C ALA A 167 -5.71 6.25 14.46
N ALA A 168 -5.49 6.20 15.78
CA ALA A 168 -6.53 5.87 16.76
C ALA A 168 -7.83 6.70 16.67
N PRO A 169 -7.83 8.01 16.33
CA PRO A 169 -9.07 8.76 16.15
C PRO A 169 -9.99 8.23 15.05
N PHE A 170 -9.48 7.40 14.14
CA PHE A 170 -10.21 6.87 12.98
C PHE A 170 -10.56 5.38 13.14
N GLU A 171 -10.22 4.76 14.28
CA GLU A 171 -10.47 3.35 14.52
C GLU A 171 -11.97 3.02 14.47
N LEU A 172 -12.32 1.91 13.83
CA LEU A 172 -13.67 1.35 13.88
C LEU A 172 -13.66 -0.03 14.54
N ASN A 173 -14.63 -0.26 15.43
CA ASN A 173 -14.92 -1.57 16.00
C ASN A 173 -13.72 -2.29 16.66
N GLY A 174 -12.73 -1.54 17.16
CA GLY A 174 -11.55 -2.11 17.80
C GLY A 174 -10.63 -2.88 16.84
N GLU A 175 -10.65 -2.58 15.54
CA GLU A 175 -9.92 -3.32 14.50
C GLU A 175 -8.38 -3.32 14.65
N PHE A 176 -7.83 -2.45 15.51
CA PHE A 176 -6.43 -2.47 15.92
C PHE A 176 -6.24 -2.27 17.45
N GLY A 177 -7.19 -2.78 18.23
CA GLY A 177 -7.07 -2.93 19.69
C GLY A 177 -7.92 -2.00 20.54
N GLY A 178 -8.59 -0.99 19.97
CA GLY A 178 -9.54 -0.14 20.69
C GLY A 178 -8.90 0.71 21.80
N LEU A 179 -7.63 1.07 21.66
CA LEU A 179 -6.86 1.74 22.71
C LEU A 179 -7.15 3.24 22.82
N GLY A 180 -7.71 3.82 21.76
CA GLY A 180 -7.96 5.26 21.66
C GLY A 180 -6.68 6.10 21.53
N PRO A 181 -6.83 7.43 21.39
CA PRO A 181 -5.71 8.35 21.26
C PRO A 181 -4.78 8.31 22.48
N ASP A 182 -3.48 8.46 22.23
CA ASP A 182 -2.48 8.51 23.29
C ASP A 182 -2.56 9.84 24.07
N PRO A 183 -2.81 9.81 25.40
CA PRO A 183 -2.80 11.02 26.22
C PRO A 183 -1.41 11.67 26.33
N ALA A 184 -0.34 10.98 25.95
CA ALA A 184 1.05 11.42 26.03
C ALA A 184 1.78 11.44 24.67
N SER A 185 1.05 11.51 23.55
CA SER A 185 1.64 11.52 22.19
C SER A 185 2.64 12.65 21.94
N GLY A 186 2.41 13.81 22.56
CA GLY A 186 3.19 15.02 22.33
C GLY A 186 3.03 15.55 20.89
N LEU A 187 4.01 16.35 20.43
CA LEU A 187 3.97 17.00 19.12
C LEU A 187 4.62 16.17 17.99
N GLY A 188 5.16 14.98 18.28
CA GLY A 188 5.83 14.15 17.26
C GLY A 188 7.12 14.75 16.70
N VAL A 189 7.81 15.65 17.43
CA VAL A 189 9.06 16.30 16.99
C VAL A 189 10.28 15.38 17.01
N SER A 190 10.17 14.22 17.66
CA SER A 190 11.25 13.23 17.70
C SER A 190 11.40 12.56 16.34
N LEU A 191 12.64 12.49 15.87
CA LEU A 191 13.02 11.72 14.67
C LEU A 191 13.69 10.39 15.04
N GLU A 192 13.53 9.94 16.29
CA GLU A 192 14.05 8.64 16.70
C GLU A 192 13.38 7.51 15.92
N SER A 193 14.22 6.62 15.37
CA SER A 193 13.78 5.47 14.60
C SER A 193 14.69 4.28 14.91
N ARG A 194 14.11 3.22 15.45
CA ARG A 194 14.81 1.93 15.63
C ARG A 194 15.20 1.35 14.28
N LYS A 195 14.36 1.55 13.26
CA LYS A 195 14.62 1.16 11.88
C LYS A 195 15.92 1.79 11.37
N MET A 196 16.07 3.10 11.50
CA MET A 196 17.28 3.81 11.06
C MET A 196 18.52 3.41 11.87
N LYS A 197 18.36 3.07 13.16
CA LYS A 197 19.46 2.56 14.00
C LYS A 197 19.89 1.15 13.56
N ALA A 198 18.94 0.30 13.14
CA ALA A 198 19.21 -1.07 12.70
C ALA A 198 19.69 -1.17 11.25
N MET A 199 19.22 -0.29 10.37
CA MET A 199 19.51 -0.25 8.95
C MET A 199 19.85 1.19 8.57
N SER A 200 21.10 1.47 8.17
CA SER A 200 21.54 2.82 7.74
C SER A 200 20.53 3.51 6.82
N MET A 201 20.45 4.85 6.83
CA MET A 201 19.52 5.64 5.98
C MET A 201 19.51 5.18 4.51
N ARG A 202 18.55 4.33 4.16
CA ARG A 202 18.28 3.87 2.79
C ARG A 202 16.78 3.88 2.57
N GLU A 203 16.39 4.01 1.31
CA GLU A 203 15.02 4.17 0.79
C GLU A 203 13.95 3.44 1.63
N ASN A 204 12.89 4.13 2.01
CA ASN A 204 11.74 3.64 2.77
C ASN A 204 10.48 3.93 1.95
N THR A 205 9.35 3.29 2.25
CA THR A 205 8.17 3.47 1.37
C THR A 205 6.87 3.02 2.03
N THR A 206 5.84 3.87 2.01
CA THR A 206 4.45 3.46 2.16
C THR A 206 3.80 3.43 0.78
N ILE A 207 3.55 2.23 0.26
CA ILE A 207 2.89 2.05 -1.05
C ILE A 207 1.46 1.54 -0.84
N ALA A 208 0.49 2.21 -1.45
CA ALA A 208 -0.91 1.91 -1.23
C ALA A 208 -1.75 1.93 -2.51
N ILE A 209 -2.89 1.25 -2.44
CA ILE A 209 -3.98 1.31 -3.40
C ILE A 209 -5.24 1.72 -2.63
N VAL A 210 -5.93 2.76 -3.08
CA VAL A 210 -7.29 3.07 -2.65
C VAL A 210 -8.26 2.75 -3.79
N ALA A 211 -9.40 2.16 -3.46
CA ALA A 211 -10.35 1.64 -4.44
C ALA A 211 -11.76 2.08 -4.09
N THR A 212 -12.56 2.38 -5.10
CA THR A 212 -14.01 2.58 -4.95
C THR A 212 -14.78 1.88 -6.05
N ASP A 213 -16.02 1.51 -5.74
CA ASP A 213 -16.98 1.00 -6.72
C ASP A 213 -17.77 2.12 -7.42
N ALA A 214 -17.74 3.36 -6.93
CA ALA A 214 -18.37 4.51 -7.57
C ALA A 214 -17.60 4.96 -8.82
N THR A 215 -18.31 5.36 -9.87
CA THR A 215 -17.66 5.80 -11.11
C THR A 215 -16.83 7.07 -10.93
N LEU A 216 -15.58 7.04 -11.41
CA LEU A 216 -14.65 8.18 -11.39
C LEU A 216 -13.86 8.25 -12.70
N THR A 217 -13.59 9.48 -13.16
CA THR A 217 -12.61 9.70 -14.25
C THR A 217 -11.17 9.57 -13.74
N LYS A 218 -10.18 9.43 -14.64
CA LYS A 218 -8.75 9.42 -14.26
C LYS A 218 -8.35 10.65 -13.45
N ALA A 219 -8.80 11.84 -13.84
CA ALA A 219 -8.50 13.07 -13.11
C ALA A 219 -9.06 13.04 -11.68
N GLU A 220 -10.24 12.46 -11.49
CA GLU A 220 -10.85 12.30 -10.17
C GLU A 220 -10.15 11.21 -9.35
N CYS A 221 -9.77 10.08 -9.96
CA CYS A 221 -8.89 9.10 -9.31
C CYS A 221 -7.57 9.74 -8.88
N GLN A 222 -6.95 10.59 -9.70
CA GLN A 222 -5.73 11.29 -9.30
C GLN A 222 -5.99 12.20 -8.09
N ARG A 223 -7.12 12.92 -8.07
CA ARG A 223 -7.50 13.76 -6.91
C ARG A 223 -7.74 12.95 -5.65
N VAL A 224 -8.35 11.77 -5.76
CA VAL A 224 -8.53 10.81 -4.66
C VAL A 224 -7.18 10.27 -4.18
N ALA A 225 -6.27 9.91 -5.08
CA ALA A 225 -4.92 9.50 -4.72
C ALA A 225 -4.18 10.58 -3.92
N VAL A 226 -4.28 11.84 -4.33
CA VAL A 226 -3.70 12.97 -3.57
C VAL A 226 -4.35 13.08 -2.18
N ALA A 227 -5.69 13.05 -2.10
CA ALA A 227 -6.39 13.14 -0.81
C ALA A 227 -6.04 11.99 0.13
N ALA A 228 -5.84 10.78 -0.41
CA ALA A 228 -5.50 9.61 0.38
C ALA A 228 -4.15 9.74 1.12
N HIS A 229 -3.18 10.52 0.60
CA HIS A 229 -1.92 10.78 1.30
C HIS A 229 -2.11 11.45 2.67
N ASP A 230 -3.20 12.20 2.90
CA ASP A 230 -3.53 12.69 4.24
C ASP A 230 -3.67 11.54 5.26
N GLY A 231 -4.08 10.35 4.80
CA GLY A 231 -4.14 9.14 5.62
C GLY A 231 -2.76 8.67 6.07
N ILE A 232 -1.73 8.79 5.20
CA ILE A 232 -0.34 8.51 5.56
C ILE A 232 0.11 9.52 6.63
N GLY A 233 -0.10 10.82 6.40
CA GLY A 233 0.27 11.86 7.36
C GLY A 233 -0.45 11.79 8.71
N ARG A 234 -1.66 11.21 8.76
CA ARG A 234 -2.42 10.98 10.00
C ARG A 234 -2.00 9.73 10.77
N ALA A 235 -1.38 8.76 10.10
CA ALA A 235 -1.02 7.48 10.70
C ALA A 235 0.48 7.30 10.89
N THR A 236 1.31 8.15 10.28
CA THR A 236 2.77 8.04 10.26
C THR A 236 3.40 9.38 10.61
N VAL A 237 4.29 9.39 11.59
CA VAL A 237 4.95 10.61 12.05
C VAL A 237 6.48 10.41 12.14
N PRO A 238 7.29 11.19 11.40
CA PRO A 238 6.91 12.01 10.25
C PRO A 238 6.55 11.15 9.01
N ALA A 239 5.77 11.71 8.08
CA ALA A 239 5.45 11.11 6.78
C ALA A 239 6.18 11.84 5.63
N HIS A 240 6.29 11.20 4.47
CA HIS A 240 6.80 11.82 3.23
C HIS A 240 8.19 12.43 3.35
N LEU A 241 9.07 11.80 4.15
CA LEU A 241 10.45 12.27 4.23
C LEU A 241 11.15 12.11 2.86
N PRO A 242 12.26 12.84 2.61
CA PRO A 242 13.01 12.70 1.36
C PRO A 242 13.46 11.26 1.05
N GLN A 243 13.61 10.42 2.07
CA GLN A 243 13.97 9.01 1.96
C GLN A 243 12.76 8.09 1.78
N ASP A 244 11.52 8.59 1.93
CA ASP A 244 10.31 7.83 1.67
C ASP A 244 9.96 7.91 0.18
N GLY A 245 9.53 6.81 -0.43
CA GLY A 245 8.99 6.75 -1.80
C GLY A 245 7.47 6.66 -1.82
N ASP A 246 6.80 7.28 -0.84
CA ASP A 246 5.35 7.17 -0.63
C ASP A 246 4.54 7.41 -1.91
N LEU A 247 3.68 6.46 -2.22
CA LEU A 247 2.92 6.40 -3.47
C LEU A 247 1.55 5.79 -3.21
N VAL A 248 0.51 6.46 -3.71
CA VAL A 248 -0.86 5.95 -3.66
C VAL A 248 -1.42 5.84 -5.08
N PHE A 249 -1.83 4.63 -5.45
CA PHE A 249 -2.72 4.41 -6.58
C PHE A 249 -4.17 4.60 -6.14
N ALA A 250 -5.00 5.19 -6.99
CA ALA A 250 -6.44 5.23 -6.81
C ALA A 250 -7.13 4.56 -7.99
N ILE A 251 -8.11 3.70 -7.70
CA ILE A 251 -8.88 2.97 -8.71
C ILE A 251 -10.37 3.18 -8.53
N SER A 252 -11.09 3.15 -9.65
CA SER A 252 -12.55 3.01 -9.69
C SER A 252 -12.92 1.81 -10.55
N THR A 253 -13.79 0.95 -10.03
CA THR A 253 -14.32 -0.20 -10.77
C THR A 253 -15.57 0.15 -11.60
N ASP A 254 -16.06 1.39 -11.53
CA ASP A 254 -17.24 1.88 -12.24
C ASP A 254 -18.51 1.01 -12.07
N ALA A 255 -18.67 0.33 -10.93
CA ALA A 255 -19.79 -0.58 -10.67
C ALA A 255 -21.04 0.12 -10.13
N LYS A 256 -20.91 1.37 -9.66
CA LYS A 256 -21.98 2.23 -9.15
C LYS A 256 -21.95 3.60 -9.84
N PRO A 257 -23.05 4.37 -9.77
CA PRO A 257 -23.09 5.72 -10.33
C PRO A 257 -21.94 6.61 -9.88
N ARG A 258 -21.71 7.70 -10.62
CA ARG A 258 -20.66 8.68 -10.30
C ARG A 258 -20.76 9.13 -8.86
N GLY A 259 -19.66 9.00 -8.13
CA GLY A 259 -19.57 9.40 -6.72
C GLY A 259 -19.12 10.83 -6.52
N ASP A 260 -19.30 11.33 -5.29
CA ASP A 260 -18.74 12.61 -4.86
C ASP A 260 -17.24 12.44 -4.57
N VAL A 261 -16.40 13.10 -5.38
CA VAL A 261 -14.93 13.01 -5.31
C VAL A 261 -14.38 13.49 -3.97
N GLY A 262 -15.00 14.51 -3.37
CA GLY A 262 -14.59 15.05 -2.07
C GLY A 262 -14.86 14.06 -0.95
N LEU A 263 -16.07 13.48 -0.93
CA LEU A 263 -16.44 12.45 0.04
C LEU A 263 -15.58 11.18 -0.12
N ILE A 264 -15.40 10.70 -1.35
CA ILE A 264 -14.56 9.52 -1.64
C ILE A 264 -13.11 9.79 -1.26
N GLY A 265 -12.56 10.95 -1.60
CA GLY A 265 -11.19 11.33 -1.24
C GLY A 265 -10.98 11.39 0.27
N HIS A 266 -11.95 11.94 1.01
CA HIS A 266 -11.92 11.94 2.47
C HIS A 266 -11.99 10.51 3.03
N ALA A 267 -12.93 9.70 2.57
CA ALA A 267 -13.05 8.31 3.00
C ALA A 267 -11.78 7.49 2.69
N ALA A 268 -11.16 7.70 1.54
CA ALA A 268 -9.90 7.06 1.16
C ALA A 268 -8.77 7.42 2.15
N SER A 269 -8.69 8.67 2.59
CA SER A 269 -7.73 9.10 3.60
C SER A 269 -7.97 8.45 4.98
N LEU A 270 -9.24 8.27 5.37
CA LEU A 270 -9.59 7.56 6.63
C LEU A 270 -9.25 6.07 6.53
N CYS A 271 -9.63 5.42 5.44
CA CYS A 271 -9.31 4.01 5.19
C CYS A 271 -7.81 3.77 5.17
N LEU A 272 -7.02 4.64 4.52
CA LEU A 272 -5.57 4.47 4.46
C LEU A 272 -4.92 4.63 5.84
N ALA A 273 -5.34 5.61 6.64
CA ALA A 273 -4.83 5.76 8.01
C ALA A 273 -5.08 4.51 8.86
N ARG A 274 -6.30 3.97 8.79
CA ARG A 274 -6.69 2.73 9.48
C ARG A 274 -5.92 1.52 8.98
N ALA A 275 -5.79 1.38 7.66
CA ALA A 275 -5.05 0.29 7.03
C ALA A 275 -3.58 0.28 7.48
N ILE A 276 -2.93 1.43 7.63
CA ILE A 276 -1.57 1.55 8.13
C ILE A 276 -1.45 1.03 9.57
N ALA A 277 -2.35 1.40 10.47
CA ALA A 277 -2.35 0.86 11.84
C ALA A 277 -2.60 -0.66 11.85
N ARG A 278 -3.55 -1.14 11.05
CA ARG A 278 -3.82 -2.58 10.91
C ARG A 278 -2.63 -3.36 10.36
N ALA A 279 -1.84 -2.78 9.46
CA ALA A 279 -0.62 -3.41 8.95
C ALA A 279 0.36 -3.77 10.07
N VAL A 280 0.55 -2.86 11.03
CA VAL A 280 1.44 -3.04 12.19
C VAL A 280 0.80 -3.93 13.26
N TYR A 281 -0.51 -3.76 13.49
CA TYR A 281 -1.25 -4.56 14.48
C TYR A 281 -1.35 -6.04 14.12
N GLU A 282 -1.52 -6.36 12.83
CA GLU A 282 -1.62 -7.75 12.32
C GLU A 282 -0.26 -8.38 12.02
N ALA A 283 0.84 -7.62 12.10
CA ALA A 283 2.18 -8.15 11.85
C ALA A 283 2.53 -9.27 12.84
N THR A 284 3.04 -10.38 12.32
CA THR A 284 3.44 -11.56 13.08
C THR A 284 4.96 -11.72 13.08
N PRO A 285 5.55 -12.23 14.18
CA PRO A 285 7.00 -12.38 14.26
C PRO A 285 7.49 -13.48 13.30
N ALA A 286 8.61 -13.22 12.65
CA ALA A 286 9.37 -14.18 11.85
C ALA A 286 10.80 -14.32 12.39
N PRO A 287 11.45 -15.48 12.21
CA PRO A 287 12.86 -15.66 12.58
C PRO A 287 13.75 -14.59 11.96
N GLY A 288 14.58 -13.95 12.79
CA GLY A 288 15.54 -12.93 12.35
C GLY A 288 14.96 -11.53 12.12
N ASP A 289 13.71 -11.28 12.52
CA ASP A 289 13.13 -9.94 12.46
C ASP A 289 13.97 -8.90 13.22
N LEU A 290 14.21 -7.75 12.57
CA LEU A 290 15.04 -6.68 13.13
C LEU A 290 14.31 -5.84 14.19
N LEU A 291 12.98 -5.73 14.07
CA LEU A 291 12.14 -4.91 14.94
C LEU A 291 11.00 -5.75 15.52
N PRO A 292 10.51 -5.42 16.73
CA PRO A 292 9.45 -6.17 17.36
C PRO A 292 8.10 -5.98 16.65
N CYS A 293 7.25 -7.00 16.72
CA CYS A 293 5.83 -6.87 16.39
C CYS A 293 5.08 -6.20 17.53
N TRP A 294 4.08 -5.38 17.19
CA TRP A 294 3.28 -4.65 18.17
C TRP A 294 2.63 -5.59 19.20
N ARG A 295 1.98 -6.67 18.74
CA ARG A 295 1.28 -7.62 19.64
C ARG A 295 2.22 -8.34 20.59
N THR A 296 3.44 -8.65 20.16
CA THR A 296 4.44 -9.29 21.03
C THR A 296 4.95 -8.33 22.09
N LEU A 297 5.15 -7.06 21.73
CA LEU A 297 5.64 -6.04 22.65
C LEU A 297 4.57 -5.59 23.67
N ASN A 298 3.29 -5.65 23.30
CA ASN A 298 2.15 -5.16 24.07
C ASN A 298 1.20 -6.27 24.55
N ALA A 299 1.69 -7.52 24.63
CA ALA A 299 0.94 -8.69 25.12
C ALA A 299 0.64 -8.63 26.63
#